data_AF-S7PQX5-F1
#
_entry.id   AF-S7PQX5-F1
#
_cell.length_a   1.000
_cell.length_b   1.000
_cell.length_c   1.000
_cell.angle_alpha   90.00
_cell.angle_beta   90.00
_cell.angle_gamma   90.00
#
_symmetry.space_group_name_H-M   'P 1'
#
loop_
_entity.id
_entity.type
_entity.pdbx_description
1 polymer ?
#
loop_
_entity_poly.entity_id
_entity_poly.type
_entity_poly.pdbx_seq_one_letter_code
_entity_poly.pdbx_strand_id
1 'polypeptide(L)'
;MNDREFREFMCMTALDEQSKAGQYILVAKEGAIPWNTTKCAEAGIDCPLASELDTVLRCQDLTLANGDRIAPSKYVAYGEKDLPKVGQVQEILVHPTHKSLIGMLVVPCVLESEIEPYRFPRCRRVANAQCLLSFEDILCAVSTIHNCAEHGCVSTMTRNVIQERQITINRESEYLHSVEPEDRLLNLAQLRSSSIIQSLHHVLPEPEHQTCQEMIKAAVQNRKEWDLTQSKAKGNTSAKKRKQPNAPSAPNPHQATRARTNGQLCSSHIEETTSTAVSVPGAIPSADVRDTSQCANNA
;
A
#
# COMPACT_ATOMS: atom_id res chain seq x y z
N MET A 1 -12.61 17.27 22.11
CA MET A 1 -12.45 18.74 22.06
C MET A 1 -13.39 19.28 20.98
N ASN A 2 -14.55 19.81 21.37
CA ASN A 2 -15.52 20.47 20.47
C ASN A 2 -15.43 21.99 20.63
N ASP A 3 -14.23 22.53 20.62
CA ASP A 3 -14.03 23.98 20.70
C ASP A 3 -14.20 24.59 19.31
N ARG A 4 -15.27 25.36 19.15
CA ARG A 4 -15.64 26.00 17.89
C ARG A 4 -14.70 27.16 17.54
N GLU A 5 -14.22 27.91 18.53
CA GLU A 5 -13.36 29.07 18.29
C GLU A 5 -11.99 28.61 17.79
N PHE A 6 -11.46 27.53 18.35
CA PHE A 6 -10.23 26.91 17.86
C PHE A 6 -10.36 26.41 16.40
N ARG A 7 -11.53 25.86 16.04
CA ARG A 7 -11.82 25.39 14.66
C ARG A 7 -11.84 26.53 13.65
N GLU A 8 -12.56 27.60 13.98
CA GLU A 8 -12.64 28.81 13.14
C GLU A 8 -11.26 29.49 13.04
N PHE A 9 -10.50 29.57 14.14
CA PHE A 9 -9.16 30.14 14.15
C PHE A 9 -8.15 29.36 13.29
N MET A 10 -8.24 28.02 13.28
CA MET A 10 -7.40 27.16 12.45
C MET A 10 -7.91 26.98 11.02
N CYS A 11 -8.99 27.68 10.63
CA CYS A 11 -9.67 27.51 9.34
C CYS A 11 -10.05 26.04 9.03
N MET A 12 -10.34 25.25 10.06
CA MET A 12 -10.76 23.86 9.90
C MET A 12 -12.29 23.81 9.83
N THR A 13 -12.83 23.91 8.61
CA THR A 13 -14.27 24.04 8.35
C THR A 13 -15.09 22.77 8.64
N ALA A 14 -14.45 21.61 8.88
CA ALA A 14 -15.16 20.37 9.19
C ALA A 14 -14.30 19.42 10.03
N LEU A 15 -14.34 19.58 11.36
CA LEU A 15 -13.93 18.50 12.28
C LEU A 15 -15.07 17.48 12.51
N ASP A 16 -16.30 17.79 12.10
CA ASP A 16 -17.49 16.93 12.15
C ASP A 16 -17.93 16.49 10.74
N GLU A 17 -17.00 16.12 9.85
CA GLU A 17 -17.44 15.21 8.78
C GLU A 17 -17.95 13.96 9.48
N GLN A 18 -19.26 13.71 9.41
CA GLN A 18 -19.85 12.44 9.82
C GLN A 18 -18.91 11.34 9.35
N SER A 19 -18.42 10.55 10.32
CA SER A 19 -17.35 9.62 10.06
C SER A 19 -17.71 8.80 8.84
N LYS A 20 -16.93 8.97 7.77
CA LYS A 20 -17.06 8.18 6.54
C LYS A 20 -16.67 6.72 6.77
N ALA A 21 -16.33 6.35 8.00
CA ALA A 21 -16.08 4.98 8.41
C ALA A 21 -17.23 4.06 8.01
N GLY A 22 -16.88 2.92 7.42
CA GLY A 22 -17.84 1.96 6.90
C GLY A 22 -18.42 2.34 5.53
N GLN A 23 -18.13 3.52 4.98
CA GLN A 23 -18.47 3.81 3.57
C GLN A 23 -17.62 2.93 2.66
N TYR A 24 -18.25 2.34 1.65
CA TYR A 24 -17.57 1.47 0.70
C TYR A 24 -18.02 1.75 -0.74
N ILE A 25 -17.16 1.33 -1.66
CA ILE A 25 -17.43 1.31 -3.09
C ILE A 25 -17.54 -0.15 -3.51
N LEU A 26 -18.64 -0.52 -4.13
CA LEU A 26 -18.83 -1.86 -4.68
C LEU A 26 -18.00 -2.05 -5.95
N VAL A 27 -17.47 -3.26 -6.16
CA VAL A 27 -16.93 -3.65 -7.47
C VAL A 27 -18.11 -3.60 -8.45
N ALA A 28 -18.08 -2.70 -9.43
CA ALA A 28 -19.24 -2.30 -10.22
C ALA A 28 -20.00 -3.46 -10.92
N LYS A 29 -21.32 -3.27 -11.12
CA LYS A 29 -22.31 -4.05 -11.93
C LYS A 29 -22.51 -5.55 -11.68
N GLU A 30 -21.61 -6.28 -11.03
CA GLU A 30 -21.73 -7.75 -10.91
C GLU A 30 -22.84 -8.23 -9.95
N GLY A 31 -23.58 -7.31 -9.32
CA GLY A 31 -24.68 -7.67 -8.44
C GLY A 31 -24.20 -8.45 -7.23
N ALA A 32 -25.14 -9.13 -6.55
CA ALA A 32 -24.78 -10.05 -5.50
C ALA A 32 -24.23 -11.35 -6.13
N ILE A 33 -23.09 -11.80 -5.64
CA ILE A 33 -22.46 -13.07 -6.06
C ILE A 33 -22.82 -14.19 -5.09
N PRO A 34 -22.89 -15.45 -5.54
CA PRO A 34 -23.12 -16.58 -4.63
C PRO A 34 -22.00 -16.72 -3.58
N TRP A 35 -22.35 -17.02 -2.32
CA TRP A 35 -21.36 -17.16 -1.23
C TRP A 35 -20.24 -18.15 -1.55
N ASN A 36 -20.58 -19.30 -2.15
CA ASN A 36 -19.64 -20.35 -2.52
C ASN A 36 -18.59 -19.95 -3.58
N THR A 37 -18.74 -18.78 -4.21
CA THR A 37 -17.75 -18.22 -5.15
C THR A 37 -16.80 -17.21 -4.51
N THR A 38 -17.02 -16.88 -3.23
CA THR A 38 -16.14 -15.99 -2.46
C THR A 38 -14.83 -16.67 -2.10
N LYS A 39 -13.78 -15.88 -1.88
CA LYS A 39 -12.51 -16.41 -1.38
C LYS A 39 -12.64 -16.93 0.06
N CYS A 40 -13.55 -16.36 0.85
CA CYS A 40 -13.85 -16.84 2.20
C CYS A 40 -14.36 -18.28 2.19
N ALA A 41 -15.32 -18.57 1.31
CA ALA A 41 -15.87 -19.91 1.15
C ALA A 41 -14.83 -20.90 0.61
N GLU A 42 -14.03 -20.49 -0.39
CA GLU A 42 -12.93 -21.29 -0.94
C GLU A 42 -11.90 -21.67 0.15
N ALA A 43 -11.60 -20.75 1.05
CA ALA A 43 -10.69 -20.97 2.17
C ALA A 43 -11.30 -21.78 3.33
N GLY A 44 -12.58 -22.17 3.25
CA GLY A 44 -13.27 -22.90 4.30
C GLY A 44 -13.42 -22.12 5.60
N ILE A 45 -13.42 -20.78 5.53
CA ILE A 45 -13.57 -19.94 6.72
C ILE A 45 -15.03 -19.90 7.11
N ASP A 46 -15.31 -20.31 8.34
CA ASP A 46 -16.63 -20.20 8.92
C ASP A 46 -17.00 -18.72 9.10
N CYS A 47 -18.16 -18.36 8.57
CA CYS A 47 -18.72 -17.03 8.69
C CYS A 47 -20.12 -17.21 9.26
N PRO A 48 -20.39 -16.77 10.51
CA PRO A 48 -21.68 -17.00 11.15
C PRO A 48 -22.86 -16.52 10.29
N LEU A 49 -22.67 -15.39 9.60
CA LEU A 49 -23.65 -14.80 8.71
C LEU A 49 -23.78 -15.55 7.37
N ALA A 50 -22.77 -16.31 6.93
CA ALA A 50 -22.83 -17.00 5.65
C ALA A 50 -23.84 -18.13 5.59
N SER A 51 -24.16 -18.75 6.73
CA SER A 51 -25.19 -19.80 6.80
C SER A 51 -26.58 -19.30 6.40
N GLU A 52 -26.81 -17.99 6.48
CA GLU A 52 -28.07 -17.33 6.14
C GLU A 52 -28.03 -16.65 4.76
N LEU A 53 -26.87 -16.63 4.09
CA LEU A 53 -26.65 -15.85 2.89
C LEU A 53 -26.34 -16.71 1.67
N ASP A 54 -27.31 -16.78 0.75
CA ASP A 54 -27.07 -17.36 -0.58
C ASP A 54 -26.11 -16.48 -1.40
N THR A 55 -26.13 -15.16 -1.18
CA THR A 55 -25.36 -14.19 -1.96
C THR A 55 -24.76 -13.08 -1.10
N VAL A 56 -23.67 -12.48 -1.60
CA VAL A 56 -22.95 -11.37 -0.96
C VAL A 56 -22.50 -10.32 -1.99
N LEU A 57 -22.16 -9.13 -1.51
CA LEU A 57 -21.58 -8.07 -2.33
C LEU A 57 -20.08 -7.94 -2.05
N ARG A 58 -19.29 -7.68 -3.10
CA ARG A 58 -17.85 -7.41 -2.99
C ARG A 58 -17.56 -5.92 -3.07
N CYS A 59 -16.65 -5.44 -2.23
CA CYS A 59 -16.20 -4.05 -2.24
C CYS A 59 -14.84 -3.89 -2.93
N GLN A 60 -14.74 -2.84 -3.74
CA GLN A 60 -13.50 -2.35 -4.31
C GLN A 60 -12.71 -1.53 -3.30
N ASP A 61 -13.42 -0.78 -2.45
CA ASP A 61 -12.82 0.16 -1.51
C ASP A 61 -13.70 0.28 -0.26
N LEU A 62 -13.10 0.50 0.90
CA LEU A 62 -13.74 0.68 2.20
C LEU A 62 -13.00 1.78 2.96
N THR A 63 -13.73 2.66 3.63
CA THR A 63 -13.17 3.69 4.51
C THR A 63 -13.19 3.20 5.97
N LEU A 64 -12.03 3.21 6.62
CA LEU A 64 -11.82 2.77 8.00
C LEU A 64 -12.22 3.87 9.01
N ALA A 65 -12.27 3.49 10.30
CA ALA A 65 -12.60 4.40 11.40
C ALA A 65 -11.67 5.63 11.50
N ASN A 66 -10.40 5.47 11.13
CA ASN A 66 -9.39 6.53 11.12
C ASN A 66 -9.37 7.36 9.80
N GLY A 67 -10.33 7.12 8.89
CA GLY A 67 -10.42 7.79 7.59
C GLY A 67 -9.49 7.23 6.51
N ASP A 68 -8.74 6.15 6.78
CA ASP A 68 -7.97 5.47 5.74
C ASP A 68 -8.89 4.74 4.76
N ARG A 69 -8.44 4.64 3.51
CA ARG A 69 -9.12 3.87 2.48
C ARG A 69 -8.37 2.59 2.22
N ILE A 70 -9.09 1.48 2.23
CA ILE A 70 -8.55 0.16 2.01
C ILE A 70 -9.27 -0.52 0.84
N ALA A 71 -8.50 -1.26 0.05
CA ALA A 71 -8.97 -2.01 -1.11
C ALA A 71 -8.37 -3.42 -1.06
N PRO A 72 -8.91 -4.38 -1.81
CA PRO A 72 -8.23 -5.66 -2.04
C PRO A 72 -6.77 -5.46 -2.50
N SER A 73 -5.90 -6.38 -2.10
CA SER A 73 -4.45 -6.38 -2.28
C SER A 73 -3.67 -5.30 -1.51
N LYS A 74 -4.34 -4.48 -0.68
CA LYS A 74 -3.68 -3.55 0.25
C LYS A 74 -3.40 -4.23 1.60
N TYR A 75 -2.60 -3.58 2.43
CA TYR A 75 -2.20 -4.10 3.73
C TYR A 75 -2.87 -3.31 4.86
N VAL A 76 -3.20 -4.01 5.94
CA VAL A 76 -3.81 -3.46 7.15
C VAL A 76 -3.04 -3.90 8.37
N ALA A 77 -3.04 -3.05 9.39
CA ALA A 77 -2.75 -3.45 10.76
C ALA A 77 -4.08 -3.81 11.46
N TYR A 78 -4.10 -4.92 12.19
CA TYR A 78 -5.30 -5.43 12.86
C TYR A 78 -4.98 -6.10 14.20
N GLY A 79 -6.02 -6.32 15.01
CA GLY A 79 -5.93 -6.92 16.35
C GLY A 79 -5.81 -5.87 17.46
N GLU A 80 -5.10 -6.20 18.53
CA GLU A 80 -4.92 -5.31 19.67
C GLU A 80 -3.94 -4.17 19.34
N LYS A 81 -4.18 -2.97 19.88
CA LYS A 81 -3.34 -1.78 19.63
C LYS A 81 -1.90 -1.94 20.11
N ASP A 82 -1.71 -2.70 21.18
CA ASP A 82 -0.41 -2.91 21.81
C ASP A 82 0.40 -4.01 21.11
N LEU A 83 -0.28 -4.93 20.43
CA LEU A 83 0.33 -6.02 19.67
C LEU A 83 -0.33 -6.18 18.30
N PRO A 84 -0.23 -5.16 17.43
CA PRO A 84 -0.86 -5.20 16.13
C PRO A 84 -0.20 -6.25 15.24
N LYS A 85 -1.01 -6.88 14.39
CA LYS A 85 -0.56 -7.78 13.33
C LYS A 85 -0.73 -7.10 11.99
N VAL A 86 0.09 -7.50 11.00
CA VAL A 86 -0.05 -7.03 9.62
C VAL A 86 -0.67 -8.13 8.76
N GLY A 87 -1.49 -7.75 7.80
CA GLY A 87 -2.03 -8.69 6.83
C GLY A 87 -2.43 -8.02 5.52
N GLN A 88 -2.51 -8.82 4.46
CA GLN A 88 -2.97 -8.36 3.15
C GLN A 88 -4.45 -8.67 2.97
N VAL A 89 -5.23 -7.65 2.61
CA VAL A 89 -6.65 -7.77 2.30
C VAL A 89 -6.83 -8.54 0.99
N GLN A 90 -7.58 -9.64 1.03
CA GLN A 90 -7.91 -10.44 -0.15
C GLN A 90 -9.29 -10.12 -0.72
N GLU A 91 -10.23 -9.79 0.16
CA GLU A 91 -11.63 -9.58 -0.17
C GLU A 91 -12.32 -8.78 0.94
N ILE A 92 -13.32 -7.99 0.57
CA ILE A 92 -14.16 -7.20 1.48
C ILE A 92 -15.61 -7.55 1.14
N LEU A 93 -16.36 -8.08 2.11
CA LEU A 93 -17.71 -8.60 1.90
C LEU A 93 -18.77 -7.77 2.61
N VAL A 94 -19.89 -7.56 1.93
CA VAL A 94 -21.04 -6.78 2.42
C VAL A 94 -22.32 -7.56 2.21
N HIS A 95 -23.24 -7.43 3.16
CA HIS A 95 -24.55 -8.02 3.12
C HIS A 95 -25.42 -7.36 2.01
N PRO A 96 -26.05 -8.14 1.11
CA PRO A 96 -26.77 -7.58 -0.04
C PRO A 96 -28.01 -6.77 0.36
N THR A 97 -28.80 -7.26 1.32
CA THR A 97 -30.02 -6.60 1.82
C THR A 97 -29.72 -5.45 2.79
N HIS A 98 -29.01 -5.74 3.88
CA HIS A 98 -28.76 -4.76 4.95
C HIS A 98 -27.67 -3.74 4.64
N LYS A 99 -26.86 -3.97 3.59
CA LYS A 99 -25.73 -3.09 3.23
C LYS A 99 -24.71 -2.93 4.37
N SER A 100 -24.69 -3.87 5.32
CA SER A 100 -23.72 -3.92 6.41
C SER A 100 -22.46 -4.69 5.99
N LEU A 101 -21.31 -4.30 6.54
CA LEU A 101 -20.07 -5.04 6.34
C LEU A 101 -20.17 -6.41 7.03
N ILE A 102 -19.93 -7.48 6.28
CA ILE A 102 -19.81 -8.84 6.84
C ILE A 102 -18.42 -9.00 7.45
N GLY A 103 -17.39 -8.58 6.73
CA GLY A 103 -16.01 -8.63 7.19
C GLY A 103 -15.00 -8.46 6.06
N MET A 104 -13.74 -8.57 6.43
CA MET A 104 -12.59 -8.45 5.55
C MET A 104 -11.75 -9.72 5.63
N LEU A 105 -11.59 -10.39 4.48
CA LEU A 105 -10.70 -11.55 4.38
C LEU A 105 -9.27 -11.06 4.31
N VAL A 106 -8.44 -11.47 5.27
CA VAL A 106 -7.05 -11.06 5.38
C VAL A 106 -6.14 -12.29 5.38
N VAL A 107 -5.04 -12.21 4.64
CA VAL A 107 -3.92 -13.15 4.72
C VAL A 107 -2.91 -12.56 5.70
N PRO A 108 -2.68 -13.19 6.87
CA PRO A 108 -1.69 -12.71 7.84
C PRO A 108 -0.31 -12.60 7.21
N CYS A 109 0.48 -11.64 7.69
CA CYS A 109 1.87 -11.47 7.33
C CYS A 109 2.76 -11.65 8.56
N VAL A 110 3.91 -12.26 8.37
CA VAL A 110 5.00 -12.30 9.33
C VAL A 110 5.95 -11.17 8.99
N LEU A 111 6.31 -10.38 10.00
CA LEU A 111 7.37 -9.39 9.91
C LEU A 111 8.69 -10.08 10.25
N GLU A 112 9.64 -10.00 9.32
CA GLU A 112 10.99 -10.53 9.47
C GLU A 112 11.97 -9.40 9.79
N SER A 113 13.27 -9.71 9.84
CA SER A 113 14.31 -8.73 10.09
C SER A 113 14.32 -7.60 9.05
N GLU A 114 14.91 -6.47 9.44
CA GLU A 114 15.14 -5.34 8.55
C GLU A 114 16.02 -5.70 7.35
N ILE A 115 15.69 -5.13 6.19
CA ILE A 115 16.42 -5.33 4.93
C ILE A 115 17.13 -4.05 4.52
N GLU A 116 18.45 -4.10 4.33
CA GLU A 116 19.25 -3.01 3.76
C GLU A 116 18.96 -2.86 2.24
N PRO A 117 19.00 -1.65 1.66
CA PRO A 117 19.39 -0.39 2.28
C PRO A 117 18.24 0.35 2.99
N TYR A 118 17.03 -0.22 3.00
CA TYR A 118 15.83 0.48 3.45
C TYR A 118 15.67 0.48 4.97
N ARG A 119 16.22 -0.53 5.65
CA ARG A 119 16.03 -0.80 7.09
C ARG A 119 14.56 -0.90 7.47
N PHE A 120 13.79 -1.50 6.58
CA PHE A 120 12.38 -1.81 6.79
C PHE A 120 12.23 -3.33 6.95
N PRO A 121 11.36 -3.80 7.85
CA PRO A 121 11.14 -5.21 8.05
C PRO A 121 10.48 -5.81 6.80
N ARG A 122 10.97 -6.96 6.37
CA ARG A 122 10.32 -7.74 5.30
C ARG A 122 8.97 -8.25 5.80
N CYS A 123 7.95 -8.08 4.98
CA CYS A 123 6.56 -8.41 5.28
C CYS A 123 6.11 -9.55 4.38
N ARG A 124 6.21 -10.79 4.89
CA ARG A 124 5.91 -12.00 4.11
C ARG A 124 4.54 -12.55 4.47
N ARG A 125 3.72 -12.83 3.45
CA ARG A 125 2.42 -13.47 3.62
C ARG A 125 2.59 -14.90 4.12
N VAL A 126 1.76 -15.30 5.09
CA VAL A 126 1.69 -16.68 5.57
C VAL A 126 0.83 -17.47 4.58
N ALA A 127 1.44 -18.41 3.87
CA ALA A 127 0.73 -19.26 2.92
C ALA A 127 -0.33 -20.10 3.65
N ASN A 128 -1.48 -20.29 3.00
CA ASN A 128 -2.62 -21.07 3.51
C ASN A 128 -3.19 -20.60 4.86
N ALA A 129 -2.80 -19.42 5.34
CA ALA A 129 -3.41 -18.79 6.50
C ALA A 129 -4.29 -17.64 6.01
N GLN A 130 -5.55 -17.67 6.44
CA GLN A 130 -6.51 -16.62 6.17
C GLN A 130 -7.42 -16.46 7.38
N CYS A 131 -7.83 -15.24 7.66
CA CYS A 131 -8.81 -14.94 8.70
C CYS A 131 -9.84 -13.94 8.17
N LEU A 132 -11.08 -14.11 8.60
CA LEU A 132 -12.12 -13.12 8.39
C LEU A 132 -12.14 -12.18 9.59
N LEU A 133 -11.88 -10.90 9.36
CA LEU A 133 -11.84 -9.86 10.39
C LEU A 133 -13.11 -9.02 10.35
N SER A 134 -13.60 -8.62 11.53
CA SER A 134 -14.66 -7.62 11.64
C SER A 134 -14.11 -6.22 11.32
N PHE A 135 -15.00 -5.24 11.18
CA PHE A 135 -14.58 -3.84 10.99
C PHE A 135 -13.78 -3.30 12.19
N GLU A 136 -14.16 -3.72 13.40
CA GLU A 136 -13.58 -3.23 14.66
C GLU A 136 -12.16 -3.75 14.90
N ASP A 137 -11.84 -4.91 14.32
CA ASP A 137 -10.50 -5.51 14.41
C ASP A 137 -9.45 -4.76 13.58
N ILE A 138 -9.87 -3.93 12.62
CA ILE A 138 -8.97 -3.22 11.72
C ILE A 138 -8.55 -1.88 12.33
N LEU A 139 -7.26 -1.74 12.61
CA LEU A 139 -6.72 -0.55 13.26
C LEU A 139 -6.44 0.57 12.26
N CYS A 140 -5.73 0.26 11.16
CA CYS A 140 -5.40 1.22 10.11
C CYS A 140 -4.90 0.55 8.83
N ALA A 141 -4.85 1.32 7.73
CA ALA A 141 -4.12 0.89 6.53
C ALA A 141 -2.61 1.07 6.73
N VAL A 142 -1.82 0.09 6.28
CA VAL A 142 -0.36 0.19 6.29
C VAL A 142 0.20 0.14 4.87
N SER A 143 1.24 0.93 4.63
CA SER A 143 1.93 0.97 3.36
C SER A 143 3.03 -0.09 3.32
N THR A 144 3.12 -0.81 2.21
CA THR A 144 4.23 -1.71 1.90
C THR A 144 4.86 -1.31 0.57
N ILE A 145 6.18 -1.38 0.48
CA ILE A 145 6.93 -1.14 -0.76
C ILE A 145 7.52 -2.46 -1.27
N HIS A 146 7.80 -2.56 -2.57
CA HIS A 146 8.53 -3.72 -3.11
C HIS A 146 10.02 -3.61 -2.76
N ASN A 147 10.70 -4.74 -2.57
CA ASN A 147 12.14 -4.78 -2.35
C ASN A 147 12.93 -4.59 -3.65
N CYS A 148 12.83 -3.40 -4.24
CA CYS A 148 13.48 -3.10 -5.51
C CYS A 148 15.02 -3.21 -5.46
N ALA A 149 15.61 -3.10 -4.26
CA ALA A 149 17.07 -3.15 -4.10
C ALA A 149 17.61 -4.55 -4.33
N GLU A 150 16.92 -5.58 -3.84
CA GLU A 150 17.29 -6.98 -4.03
C GLU A 150 16.99 -7.47 -5.44
N HIS A 151 15.84 -7.08 -5.99
CA HIS A 151 15.38 -7.57 -7.30
C HIS A 151 15.82 -6.73 -8.51
N GLY A 152 16.54 -5.63 -8.28
CA GLY A 152 17.09 -4.79 -9.35
C GLY A 152 16.03 -4.23 -10.29
N CYS A 153 14.87 -3.83 -9.76
CA CYS A 153 13.73 -3.37 -10.58
C CYS A 153 14.11 -2.19 -11.47
N VAL A 154 13.70 -2.27 -12.74
CA VAL A 154 14.01 -1.25 -13.73
C VAL A 154 13.02 -0.10 -13.63
N SER A 155 13.55 1.10 -13.43
CA SER A 155 12.78 2.34 -13.53
C SER A 155 12.54 2.69 -15.01
N THR A 156 11.29 2.73 -15.43
CA THR A 156 10.84 3.20 -16.75
C THR A 156 10.23 4.59 -16.64
N MET A 157 10.56 5.50 -17.57
CA MET A 157 9.94 6.84 -17.64
C MET A 157 8.62 6.76 -18.40
N THR A 158 7.63 6.08 -17.82
CA THR A 158 6.35 5.73 -18.47
C THR A 158 5.16 6.51 -17.92
N ARG A 159 5.20 6.93 -16.66
CA ARG A 159 4.08 7.60 -16.01
C ARG A 159 4.01 9.07 -16.42
N ASN A 160 2.91 9.51 -17.03
CA ASN A 160 2.74 10.93 -17.34
C ASN A 160 2.53 11.72 -16.04
N VAL A 161 3.21 12.86 -15.93
CA VAL A 161 3.02 13.79 -14.81
C VAL A 161 1.73 14.57 -15.04
N ILE A 162 0.85 14.59 -14.04
CA ILE A 162 -0.36 15.42 -14.04
C ILE A 162 -0.05 16.69 -13.25
N GLN A 163 -0.10 17.84 -13.92
CA GLN A 163 0.03 19.16 -13.30
C GLN A 163 -1.24 19.95 -13.57
N GLU A 164 -1.82 20.57 -12.54
CA GLU A 164 -3.05 21.38 -12.67
C GLU A 164 -4.20 20.65 -13.39
N ARG A 165 -4.36 19.35 -13.13
CA ARG A 165 -5.33 18.44 -13.79
C ARG A 165 -5.11 18.23 -15.29
N GLN A 166 -4.01 18.71 -15.85
CA GLN A 166 -3.60 18.44 -17.22
C GLN A 166 -2.49 17.38 -17.24
N ILE A 167 -2.67 16.38 -18.11
CA ILE A 167 -1.63 15.39 -18.40
C ILE A 167 -0.54 16.12 -19.20
N THR A 168 0.66 16.20 -18.63
CA THR A 168 1.79 16.86 -19.28
C THR A 168 2.59 15.87 -20.13
N ILE A 169 3.45 16.40 -21.01
CA ILE A 169 4.42 15.61 -21.77
C ILE A 169 5.58 15.08 -20.90
N ASN A 170 5.73 15.63 -19.69
CA ASN A 170 6.75 15.19 -18.76
C ASN A 170 6.37 13.82 -18.23
N ARG A 171 7.40 12.98 -18.07
CA ARG A 171 7.24 11.62 -17.54
C ARG A 171 8.02 11.46 -16.26
N GLU A 172 7.42 10.75 -15.32
CA GLU A 172 8.00 10.32 -14.07
C GLU A 172 8.52 8.89 -14.19
N SER A 173 9.54 8.58 -13.38
CA SER A 173 10.05 7.22 -13.20
C SER A 173 9.01 6.36 -12.49
N GLU A 174 8.74 5.20 -13.07
CA GLU A 174 7.90 4.15 -12.52
C GLU A 174 8.72 2.86 -12.47
N TYR A 175 8.68 2.14 -11.34
CA TYR A 175 9.39 0.87 -11.22
C TYR A 175 8.49 -0.28 -11.67
N LEU A 176 8.98 -1.09 -12.60
CA LEU A 176 8.32 -2.33 -13.01
C LEU A 176 8.78 -3.48 -12.09
N HIS A 177 7.86 -3.97 -11.25
CA HIS A 177 8.11 -5.08 -10.33
C HIS A 177 7.74 -6.42 -10.99
N SER A 178 8.55 -6.88 -11.95
CA SER A 178 8.34 -8.16 -12.64
C SER A 178 8.89 -9.36 -11.88
N VAL A 179 9.88 -9.15 -11.02
CA VAL A 179 10.55 -10.20 -10.22
C VAL A 179 10.01 -10.14 -8.80
N GLU A 180 9.50 -11.28 -8.32
CA GLU A 180 9.00 -11.49 -6.96
C GLU A 180 8.13 -10.32 -6.42
N PRO A 181 6.97 -10.05 -7.01
CA PRO A 181 6.11 -8.92 -6.61
C PRO A 181 5.58 -9.02 -5.17
N GLU A 182 5.69 -10.20 -4.55
CA GLU A 182 5.31 -10.47 -3.17
C GLU A 182 6.43 -10.16 -2.16
N ASP A 183 7.68 -9.91 -2.58
CA ASP A 183 8.72 -9.44 -1.64
C ASP A 183 8.46 -7.97 -1.29
N ARG A 184 7.79 -7.79 -0.16
CA ARG A 184 7.33 -6.51 0.34
C ARG A 184 8.06 -6.14 1.62
N LEU A 185 8.33 -4.85 1.77
CA LEU A 185 8.87 -4.25 2.98
C LEU A 185 7.79 -3.36 3.60
N LEU A 186 7.58 -3.48 4.91
CA LEU A 186 6.64 -2.61 5.63
C LEU A 186 7.23 -1.20 5.74
N ASN A 187 6.53 -0.20 5.23
CA ASN A 187 7.00 1.19 5.27
C ASN A 187 6.76 1.80 6.65
N LEU A 188 7.80 1.83 7.46
CA LEU A 188 7.77 2.40 8.81
C LEU A 188 7.76 3.93 8.83
N ALA A 189 8.08 4.59 7.71
CA ALA A 189 8.11 6.05 7.61
C ALA A 189 6.71 6.67 7.39
N GLN A 190 5.64 5.87 7.42
CA GLN A 190 4.28 6.38 7.30
C GLN A 190 3.88 7.19 8.54
N LEU A 191 3.63 8.48 8.35
CA LEU A 191 3.27 9.41 9.44
C LEU A 191 1.87 9.18 9.99
N ARG A 192 0.92 8.76 9.13
CA ARG A 192 -0.44 8.48 9.56
C ARG A 192 -0.50 7.14 10.29
N SER A 193 -1.13 7.13 11.48
CA SER A 193 -1.17 5.97 12.37
C SER A 193 0.22 5.54 12.86
N SER A 194 1.15 6.50 12.98
CA SER A 194 2.53 6.23 13.39
C SER A 194 2.63 5.52 14.73
N SER A 195 1.71 5.77 15.68
CA SER A 195 1.70 5.08 16.97
C SER A 195 1.50 3.57 16.84
N ILE A 196 0.67 3.12 15.89
CA ILE A 196 0.44 1.70 15.59
C ILE A 196 1.62 1.15 14.78
N ILE A 197 2.15 1.93 13.84
CA ILE A 197 3.26 1.48 12.98
C ILE A 197 4.57 1.36 13.78
N GLN A 198 4.78 2.23 14.77
CA GLN A 198 5.95 2.16 15.65
C GLN A 198 5.94 0.92 16.54
N SER A 199 4.79 0.40 16.97
CA SER A 199 4.74 -0.86 17.72
C SER A 199 5.00 -2.10 16.85
N LEU A 200 4.88 -1.97 15.53
CA LEU A 200 5.29 -3.01 14.56
C LEU A 200 6.80 -3.02 14.30
N HIS A 201 7.52 -1.99 14.77
CA HIS A 201 8.97 -1.99 14.70
C HIS A 201 9.50 -2.93 15.77
N HIS A 202 10.29 -3.93 15.36
CA HIS A 202 11.13 -4.64 16.32
C HIS A 202 12.14 -3.62 16.85
N VAL A 203 11.92 -3.13 18.05
CA VAL A 203 12.91 -2.34 18.76
C VAL A 203 14.10 -3.27 18.97
N LEU A 204 15.09 -3.18 18.08
CA LEU A 204 16.43 -3.65 18.40
C LEU A 204 16.77 -3.02 19.75
N PRO A 205 17.34 -3.79 20.70
CA PRO A 205 17.78 -3.23 21.97
C PRO A 205 18.52 -1.94 21.65
N GLU A 206 17.96 -0.81 22.11
CA GLU A 206 18.61 0.48 21.91
C GLU A 206 20.02 0.29 22.44
N PRO A 207 21.07 0.54 21.64
CA PRO A 207 22.43 0.22 22.05
C PRO A 207 22.66 0.90 23.39
N GLU A 208 22.74 0.09 24.45
CA GLU A 208 22.84 0.57 25.82
C GLU A 208 23.94 1.63 25.85
N HIS A 209 23.56 2.86 26.18
CA HIS A 209 24.46 3.99 26.41
C HIS A 209 25.08 4.70 25.19
N GLN A 210 24.44 4.74 24.02
CA GLN A 210 24.83 5.79 23.05
C GLN A 210 24.20 7.13 23.43
N THR A 211 25.04 8.07 23.85
CA THR A 211 24.62 9.47 24.00
C THR A 211 24.15 10.01 22.64
N CYS A 212 23.23 10.98 22.66
CA CYS A 212 22.79 11.67 21.43
C CYS A 212 23.97 12.16 20.57
N GLN A 213 25.06 12.62 21.21
CA GLN A 213 26.29 13.01 20.51
C GLN A 213 26.97 11.84 19.76
N GLU A 214 26.99 10.64 20.34
CA GLU A 214 27.58 9.46 19.69
C GLU A 214 26.74 8.99 18.51
N MET A 215 25.41 9.01 18.63
CA MET A 215 24.51 8.72 17.50
C MET A 215 24.73 9.70 16.35
N ILE A 216 24.85 11.01 16.63
CA ILE A 216 25.12 12.02 15.61
C ILE A 216 26.49 11.78 14.95
N LYS A 217 27.53 11.49 15.75
CA LYS A 217 28.88 11.18 15.22
C LYS A 217 28.86 9.95 14.32
N ALA A 218 28.17 8.89 14.74
CA ALA A 218 28.03 7.66 13.97
C ALA A 218 27.28 7.92 12.66
N ALA A 219 26.16 8.67 12.69
CA ALA A 219 25.41 9.03 11.49
C ALA A 219 26.25 9.86 10.49
N VAL A 220 27.01 10.84 10.98
CA VAL A 220 27.91 11.65 10.14
C VAL A 220 29.01 10.79 9.53
N GLN A 221 29.58 9.85 10.30
CA GLN A 221 30.62 8.95 9.83
C GLN A 221 30.08 7.99 8.75
N ASN A 222 28.93 7.36 9.00
CA ASN A 222 28.24 6.50 8.03
C ASN A 222 27.96 7.26 6.73
N ARG A 223 27.55 8.54 6.82
CA ARG A 223 27.30 9.36 5.63
C ARG A 223 28.58 9.64 4.83
N LYS A 224 29.68 9.99 5.51
CA LYS A 224 30.98 10.21 4.86
C LYS A 224 31.46 8.95 4.14
N GLU A 225 31.31 7.78 4.76
CA GLU A 225 31.69 6.50 4.17
C GLU A 225 30.85 6.17 2.95
N TRP A 226 29.55 6.44 3.00
CA TRP A 226 28.66 6.29 1.85
C TRP A 226 29.00 7.23 0.69
N ASP A 227 29.32 8.51 0.97
CA ASP A 227 29.74 9.46 -0.06
C ASP A 227 31.11 9.07 -0.69
N LEU A 228 32.02 8.48 0.10
CA LEU A 228 33.28 7.92 -0.38
C LEU A 228 33.09 6.68 -1.27
N THR A 229 32.15 5.79 -0.96
CA THR A 229 31.86 4.62 -1.83
C THR A 229 31.19 5.05 -3.13
N GLN A 230 30.26 6.01 -3.09
CA GLN A 230 29.62 6.62 -4.26
C GLN A 230 30.60 7.31 -5.20
N SER A 231 31.53 8.10 -4.66
CA SER A 231 32.54 8.80 -5.46
C SER A 231 33.51 7.83 -6.14
N LYS A 232 33.94 6.77 -5.45
CA LYS A 232 34.76 5.69 -6.03
C LYS A 232 34.05 4.95 -7.16
N ALA A 233 32.74 4.67 -7.01
CA ALA A 233 31.96 4.01 -8.05
C ALA A 233 31.86 4.85 -9.33
N LYS A 234 31.72 6.18 -9.21
CA LYS A 234 31.63 7.10 -10.35
C LYS A 234 32.98 7.30 -11.08
N GLY A 235 34.10 7.32 -10.33
CA GLY A 235 35.44 7.54 -10.92
C GLY A 235 35.89 6.45 -11.90
N ASN A 236 35.50 5.20 -11.66
CA ASN A 236 35.92 4.07 -12.50
C ASN A 236 35.18 3.98 -13.84
N THR A 237 33.99 4.57 -13.98
CA THR A 237 33.22 4.50 -15.23
C THR A 237 33.74 5.51 -16.27
N SER A 238 34.28 6.65 -15.84
CA SER A 238 34.76 7.71 -16.73
C SER A 238 36.13 7.42 -17.37
N ALA A 239 36.99 6.62 -16.71
CA ALA A 239 38.34 6.33 -17.20
C ALA A 239 38.39 5.36 -18.40
N LYS A 240 37.39 4.47 -18.55
CA LYS A 240 37.39 3.44 -19.61
C LYS A 240 36.89 3.91 -20.99
N LYS A 241 36.33 5.12 -21.11
CA LYS A 241 35.76 5.61 -22.38
C LYS A 241 36.72 6.43 -23.25
N ARG A 242 38.00 6.57 -22.87
CA ARG A 242 38.93 7.53 -23.51
C ARG A 242 40.03 6.94 -24.41
N LYS A 243 39.93 5.69 -24.87
CA LYS A 243 40.81 5.15 -25.94
C LYS A 243 40.03 4.28 -26.92
N GLN A 244 39.20 4.90 -27.75
CA GLN A 244 39.13 4.45 -29.14
C GLN A 244 39.98 5.44 -29.96
N PRO A 245 41.04 4.98 -30.65
CA PRO A 245 41.75 5.81 -31.61
C PRO A 245 40.78 6.22 -32.72
N ASN A 246 40.81 7.50 -33.06
CA ASN A 246 40.09 8.07 -34.21
C ASN A 246 40.29 7.18 -35.45
N ALA A 247 39.29 6.39 -35.80
CA ALA A 247 39.16 5.88 -37.15
C ALA A 247 38.66 7.04 -38.03
N PRO A 248 39.26 7.27 -39.21
CA PRO A 248 38.86 8.35 -40.09
C PRO A 248 37.40 8.18 -40.53
N SER A 249 36.62 9.23 -40.32
CA SER A 249 35.23 9.37 -40.69
C SER A 249 35.04 9.12 -42.19
N ALA A 250 34.34 8.04 -42.55
CA ALA A 250 33.82 7.88 -43.89
C ALA A 250 32.70 8.92 -44.15
N PRO A 251 32.64 9.54 -45.35
CA PRO A 251 31.58 10.46 -45.71
C PRO A 251 30.23 9.72 -45.76
N ASN A 252 29.25 10.26 -45.06
CA ASN A 252 27.92 9.68 -44.90
C ASN A 252 27.03 10.07 -46.11
N PRO A 253 26.60 9.12 -46.98
CA PRO A 253 25.89 9.46 -48.20
C PRO A 253 24.42 9.04 -48.13
N HIS A 254 23.63 9.49 -47.15
CA HIS A 254 22.17 9.32 -47.20
C HIS A 254 21.44 10.47 -46.51
N GLN A 255 21.42 11.62 -47.18
CA GLN A 255 20.25 12.50 -47.14
C GLN A 255 19.18 11.85 -48.04
N ALA A 256 18.30 11.05 -47.43
CA ALA A 256 17.10 10.57 -48.08
C ALA A 256 15.88 11.10 -47.32
N THR A 257 15.30 12.12 -47.94
CA THR A 257 13.97 12.69 -47.76
C THR A 257 12.95 11.64 -47.29
N ARG A 258 12.41 11.79 -46.08
CA ARG A 258 11.17 11.12 -45.69
C ARG A 258 10.09 12.14 -45.43
N ALA A 259 9.05 11.98 -46.26
CA ALA A 259 7.84 12.77 -46.30
C ALA A 259 7.07 12.69 -44.97
N ARG A 260 6.43 13.82 -44.66
CA ARG A 260 5.38 13.94 -43.66
C ARG A 260 4.27 12.92 -43.95
N THR A 261 4.04 11.99 -43.04
CA THR A 261 2.76 11.31 -42.89
C THR A 261 2.06 11.86 -41.66
N ASN A 262 0.93 12.53 -41.88
CA ASN A 262 -0.02 12.95 -40.86
C ASN A 262 -0.52 11.71 -40.12
N GLY A 263 -0.07 11.52 -38.88
CA GLY A 263 -0.61 10.56 -37.94
C GLY A 263 -1.85 11.13 -37.26
N GLN A 264 -3.00 10.67 -37.72
CA GLN A 264 -4.33 10.92 -37.16
C GLN A 264 -4.38 10.51 -35.69
N LEU A 265 -4.63 11.49 -34.81
CA LEU A 265 -4.86 11.32 -33.38
C LEU A 265 -6.13 10.48 -33.17
N CYS A 266 -5.97 9.23 -32.72
CA CYS A 266 -7.06 8.48 -32.11
C CYS A 266 -7.29 8.98 -30.69
N SER A 267 -8.36 9.77 -30.49
CA SER A 267 -8.95 9.99 -29.17
C SER A 267 -9.55 8.68 -28.67
N SER A 268 -8.87 7.99 -27.75
CA SER A 268 -9.54 6.98 -26.93
C SER A 268 -10.35 7.69 -25.85
N HIS A 269 -11.67 7.63 -25.99
CA HIS A 269 -12.64 7.97 -24.96
C HIS A 269 -12.32 7.17 -23.69
N ILE A 270 -11.91 7.86 -22.62
CA ILE A 270 -11.94 7.32 -21.27
C ILE A 270 -13.38 7.51 -20.79
N GLU A 271 -14.15 6.42 -20.72
CA GLU A 271 -15.46 6.43 -20.08
C GLU A 271 -15.27 6.63 -18.57
N GLU A 272 -15.65 7.82 -18.10
CA GLU A 272 -15.72 8.17 -16.68
C GLU A 272 -16.77 7.26 -16.02
N THR A 273 -16.31 6.17 -15.40
CA THR A 273 -17.19 5.24 -14.69
C THR A 273 -17.65 5.91 -13.41
N THR A 274 -18.90 6.38 -13.39
CA THR A 274 -19.54 7.02 -12.24
C THR A 274 -19.74 6.00 -11.12
N SER A 275 -18.78 5.94 -10.20
CA SER A 275 -18.84 5.11 -9.00
C SER A 275 -19.82 5.71 -7.98
N THR A 276 -20.84 4.94 -7.59
CA THR A 276 -21.83 5.37 -6.59
C THR A 276 -21.35 4.94 -5.21
N ALA A 277 -20.93 5.89 -4.37
CA ALA A 277 -20.59 5.62 -2.97
C ALA A 277 -21.87 5.31 -2.18
N VAL A 278 -21.88 4.19 -1.46
CA VAL A 278 -22.99 3.82 -0.57
C VAL A 278 -22.58 4.16 0.86
N SER A 279 -23.36 5.00 1.54
CA SER A 279 -23.17 5.30 2.96
C SER A 279 -24.03 4.38 3.82
N VAL A 280 -23.40 3.69 4.77
CA VAL A 280 -24.12 2.85 5.74
C VAL A 280 -24.61 3.76 6.88
N PRO A 281 -25.90 3.73 7.24
CA PRO A 281 -26.38 4.41 8.44
C PRO A 281 -25.87 3.68 9.68
N GLY A 282 -24.99 4.36 10.44
CA GLY A 282 -24.62 4.06 11.83
C GLY A 282 -24.31 2.60 12.15
N ALA A 283 -23.02 2.26 12.29
CA ALA A 283 -22.63 1.08 13.05
C ALA A 283 -23.34 1.14 14.41
N ILE A 284 -24.26 0.18 14.62
CA ILE A 284 -24.93 0.01 15.90
C ILE A 284 -23.80 -0.28 16.91
N PRO A 285 -23.66 0.49 18.01
CA PRO A 285 -22.67 0.17 19.02
C PRO A 285 -22.91 -1.26 19.51
N SER A 286 -21.95 -2.14 19.22
CA SER A 286 -21.97 -3.55 19.61
C SER A 286 -22.13 -3.64 21.13
N ALA A 287 -23.19 -4.32 21.58
CA ALA A 287 -23.32 -4.73 22.96
C ALA A 287 -22.21 -5.75 23.27
N ASP A 288 -21.57 -5.63 24.43
CA ASP A 288 -20.49 -6.50 24.95
C ASP A 288 -20.67 -7.99 24.57
N VAL A 289 -20.05 -8.43 23.46
CA VAL A 289 -19.93 -9.84 23.12
C VAL A 289 -18.64 -10.35 23.74
N ARG A 290 -18.79 -11.34 24.62
CA ARG A 290 -17.70 -11.96 25.35
C ARG A 290 -16.72 -12.65 24.41
N ASP A 291 -15.45 -12.40 24.69
CA ASP A 291 -14.23 -13.00 24.15
C ASP A 291 -14.33 -14.54 24.04
N THR A 292 -14.32 -15.04 22.80
CA THR A 292 -14.04 -16.44 22.47
C THR A 292 -12.81 -16.53 21.59
N SER A 293 -11.64 -16.23 22.17
CA SER A 293 -10.34 -16.54 21.60
C SER A 293 -9.95 -18.01 21.87
N GLN A 294 -10.34 -18.90 20.96
CA GLN A 294 -9.70 -20.22 20.80
C GLN A 294 -9.25 -20.39 19.35
N CYS A 295 -8.09 -19.83 19.02
CA CYS A 295 -7.31 -20.30 17.88
C CYS A 295 -6.52 -21.54 18.32
N ALA A 296 -6.89 -22.68 17.78
CA ALA A 296 -6.19 -23.95 17.98
C ALA A 296 -4.75 -23.86 17.45
N ASN A 297 -3.79 -23.97 18.37
CA ASN A 297 -2.43 -24.37 18.05
C ASN A 297 -2.45 -25.87 17.74
N ASN A 298 -2.38 -26.24 16.46
CA ASN A 298 -1.90 -27.57 16.06
C ASN A 298 -0.52 -27.39 15.40
N ALA A 299 0.46 -28.02 16.04
CA ALA A 299 1.82 -28.22 15.56
C ALA A 299 1.86 -29.25 14.43
#